data_AF-A0A857MSS9-F1
#
_entry.id   AF-A0A857MSS9-F1
#
_cell.length_a   1.000
_cell.length_b   1.000
_cell.length_c   1.000
_cell.angle_alpha   90.00
_cell.angle_beta   90.00
_cell.angle_gamma   90.00
#
_symmetry.space_group_name_H-M   'P 1'
#
loop_
_entity.id
_entity.type
_entity.pdbx_description
1 polymer ?
#
loop_
_entity_poly.entity_id
_entity_poly.type
_entity_poly.pdbx_seq_one_letter_code
_entity_poly.pdbx_strand_id
1 'polypeptide(L)' 'MILLPKHHITFDPIDPLGDGLGEDIAAERREAGAIRDLTDPIDPQDLAQSWGALLEEVKSDPEWFDFAAD' A
#
# COMPACT_ATOMS: atom_id res chain seq x y z
N MET A 1 33.87 11.32 -40.72
CA MET A 1 32.61 11.12 -40.00
C MET A 1 32.99 10.89 -38.53
N ILE A 2 32.79 11.88 -37.66
CA ILE A 2 33.20 11.80 -36.25
C ILE A 2 31.99 11.34 -35.45
N LEU A 3 32.06 10.13 -34.87
CA LEU A 3 31.09 9.63 -33.90
C LEU A 3 31.50 10.15 -32.52
N LEU A 4 30.75 11.11 -31.97
CA LEU A 4 30.91 11.48 -30.56
C LEU A 4 30.17 10.45 -29.70
N PRO A 5 30.81 9.84 -28.68
CA PRO A 5 30.12 8.98 -27.74
C PRO A 5 29.11 9.82 -26.95
N LYS A 6 27.85 9.35 -26.90
CA LYS A 6 26.84 9.94 -26.01
C LYS A 6 27.25 9.62 -24.58
N HIS A 7 27.78 10.59 -23.86
CA HIS A 7 27.99 10.49 -22.42
C HIS A 7 26.62 10.46 -21.75
N HIS A 8 26.25 9.30 -21.22
CA HIS A 8 25.04 9.16 -20.43
C HIS A 8 25.37 9.60 -19.00
N ILE A 9 24.75 10.68 -18.55
CA ILE A 9 24.83 11.14 -17.17
C ILE A 9 23.61 10.57 -16.45
N THR A 10 23.85 9.80 -15.40
CA THR A 10 22.82 9.29 -14.48
C THR A 10 23.05 9.91 -13.11
N PHE A 11 21.96 10.26 -12.43
CA PHE A 11 21.99 10.75 -11.06
C PHE A 11 21.56 9.63 -10.13
N ASP A 12 22.22 9.57 -8.97
CA ASP A 12 21.78 8.67 -7.91
C ASP A 12 20.46 9.19 -7.32
N PRO A 13 19.49 8.30 -7.01
CA PRO A 13 18.29 8.68 -6.30
C PRO A 13 18.67 9.29 -4.94
N ILE A 14 18.15 10.47 -4.65
CA ILE A 14 18.29 11.11 -3.34
C ILE A 14 17.06 10.80 -2.51
N ASP A 15 17.24 10.43 -1.25
CA ASP A 15 16.17 10.39 -0.25
C ASP A 15 15.91 11.84 0.21
N PRO A 16 14.81 12.49 -0.23
CA PRO A 16 14.56 13.89 0.07
C PRO A 16 14.15 14.11 1.53
N LEU A 17 13.70 13.05 2.23
CA LEU A 17 13.28 13.12 3.62
C LEU A 17 14.41 12.73 4.57
N GLY A 18 15.39 11.97 4.09
CA GLY A 18 16.57 11.54 4.86
C GLY A 18 16.20 10.63 6.04
N ASP A 19 15.03 10.02 5.96
CA ASP A 19 14.47 9.13 6.98
C ASP A 19 14.91 7.68 6.78
N GLY A 20 15.64 7.39 5.68
CA GLY A 20 16.12 6.06 5.35
C GLY A 20 15.06 5.15 4.74
N LEU A 21 13.87 5.69 4.45
CA LEU A 21 12.75 4.93 3.89
C LEU A 21 12.80 4.84 2.35
N GLY A 22 13.83 5.39 1.71
CA GLY A 22 13.95 5.41 0.25
C GLY A 22 13.85 4.01 -0.39
N GLU A 23 14.46 3.01 0.24
CA GLU A 23 14.40 1.61 -0.24
C GLU A 23 13.02 0.97 -0.02
N ASP A 24 12.37 1.24 1.12
CA ASP A 24 11.03 0.73 1.43
C ASP A 24 9.98 1.35 0.50
N ILE A 25 10.09 2.66 0.21
CA ILE A 25 9.26 3.34 -0.77
C ILE A 25 9.49 2.78 -2.19
N ALA A 26 10.74 2.46 -2.54
CA ALA A 26 11.05 1.83 -3.81
C ALA A 26 10.55 0.38 -3.89
N ALA A 27 10.47 -0.33 -2.77
CA ALA A 27 9.83 -1.64 -2.67
C ALA A 27 8.32 -1.52 -2.88
N GLU A 28 7.63 -0.65 -2.14
CA GLU A 28 6.19 -0.39 -2.26
C GLU A 28 5.79 0.02 -3.70
N ARG A 29 6.58 0.89 -4.34
CA ARG A 29 6.34 1.28 -5.74
C ARG A 29 6.41 0.11 -6.72
N ARG A 30 7.18 -0.93 -6.43
CA ARG A 30 7.22 -2.17 -7.23
C ARG A 30 5.98 -3.04 -6.97
N GLU A 31 5.34 -2.92 -5.82
CA GLU A 31 4.07 -3.58 -5.46
C GLU A 31 2.84 -2.95 -6.13
N ALA A 32 2.97 -1.75 -6.70
CA ALA A 32 1.90 -1.12 -7.49
C ALA A 32 1.45 -1.98 -8.71
N GLY A 33 2.24 -2.98 -9.11
CA GLY A 33 1.84 -3.99 -10.10
C GLY A 33 1.12 -5.23 -9.55
N ALA A 34 1.09 -5.41 -8.22
CA ALA A 34 0.47 -6.53 -7.53
C ALA A 34 -1.02 -6.28 -7.22
N ILE A 35 -1.40 -5.05 -6.87
CA ILE A 35 -2.81 -4.63 -6.83
C ILE A 35 -3.22 -4.26 -8.24
N ARG A 36 -3.47 -5.29 -9.05
CA ARG A 36 -3.68 -5.15 -10.49
C ARG A 36 -5.09 -4.70 -10.86
N ASP A 37 -6.04 -4.80 -9.93
CA ASP A 37 -7.43 -4.53 -10.25
C ASP A 37 -8.28 -4.15 -9.02
N LEU A 38 -8.82 -2.93 -9.00
CA LEU A 38 -9.91 -2.53 -8.11
C LEU A 38 -11.29 -2.78 -8.75
N THR A 39 -11.31 -3.33 -9.97
CA THR A 39 -12.50 -3.71 -10.73
C THR A 39 -12.81 -5.20 -10.64
N ASP A 40 -11.95 -5.99 -9.98
CA ASP A 40 -12.29 -7.36 -9.62
C ASP A 40 -13.62 -7.33 -8.86
N PRO A 41 -14.68 -7.96 -9.39
CA PRO A 41 -15.97 -7.92 -8.76
C PRO A 41 -15.86 -8.65 -7.43
N ILE A 42 -15.88 -7.88 -6.34
CA ILE A 42 -16.02 -8.43 -4.99
C ILE A 42 -17.39 -9.09 -4.96
N ASP A 43 -17.42 -10.40 -4.72
CA ASP A 43 -18.68 -11.12 -4.53
C ASP A 43 -19.40 -10.49 -3.32
N PRO A 44 -20.62 -9.93 -3.50
CA PRO A 44 -21.36 -9.32 -2.40
C PRO A 44 -21.58 -10.27 -1.22
N GLN A 45 -21.62 -11.58 -1.49
CA GLN A 45 -21.80 -12.61 -0.47
C GLN A 45 -20.52 -12.83 0.35
N ASP A 46 -19.36 -12.88 -0.29
CA ASP A 46 -18.07 -12.99 0.39
C ASP A 46 -17.78 -11.75 1.24
N LEU A 47 -18.14 -10.56 0.72
CA LEU A 47 -18.06 -9.31 1.47
C LEU A 47 -18.98 -9.32 2.69
N ALA A 48 -20.25 -9.72 2.51
CA ALA A 48 -21.21 -9.80 3.60
C ALA A 48 -20.79 -10.79 4.69
N GLN A 49 -20.23 -11.93 4.30
CA GLN A 49 -19.70 -12.92 5.24
C GLN A 49 -18.49 -12.40 6.00
N SER A 50 -17.52 -11.81 5.30
CA SER A 50 -16.30 -11.28 5.91
C SER A 50 -16.61 -10.13 6.86
N TRP A 51 -17.50 -9.22 6.45
CA TRP A 51 -17.96 -8.11 7.28
C TRP A 51 -18.74 -8.59 8.50
N GLY A 52 -19.61 -9.59 8.34
CA GLY A 52 -20.34 -10.20 9.45
C GLY A 52 -19.41 -10.82 10.49
N ALA A 53 -18.37 -11.54 10.06
CA ALA A 53 -17.39 -12.15 10.97
C ALA A 53 -16.62 -11.09 11.78
N LEU A 54 -16.15 -10.03 11.11
CA LEU A 54 -15.48 -8.90 11.77
C LEU A 54 -16.40 -8.23 12.79
N LEU A 55 -17.68 -8.02 12.44
CA LEU A 55 -18.64 -7.40 13.35
C LEU A 55 -18.87 -8.25 14.61
N GLU A 56 -18.92 -9.57 14.49
CA GLU A 56 -19.08 -10.46 15.64
C GLU A 56 -17.82 -10.54 16.51
N GLU A 57 -16.63 -10.55 15.91
CA GLU A 57 -15.36 -10.47 16.64
C GLU A 57 -15.27 -9.18 17.45
N VAL A 58 -15.60 -8.06 16.80
CA VAL A 58 -15.63 -6.75 17.40
C VAL A 58 -16.64 -6.64 18.55
N LYS A 59 -17.84 -7.22 18.43
CA LYS A 59 -18.81 -7.26 19.54
C LYS A 59 -18.32 -8.05 20.74
N SER A 60 -17.37 -8.96 20.54
CA SER A 60 -16.78 -9.73 21.63
C SER A 60 -15.68 -8.97 22.37
N ASP A 61 -15.21 -7.84 21.81
CA ASP A 61 -14.23 -6.97 22.42
C ASP A 61 -14.87 -6.11 23.53
N PRO A 62 -14.45 -6.26 24.80
CA PRO A 62 -14.96 -5.47 25.92
C PRO A 62 -14.68 -3.97 25.80
N GLU A 63 -13.64 -3.57 25.05
CA GLU A 63 -13.21 -2.17 24.88
C GLU A 63 -13.84 -1.51 23.65
N TRP A 64 -14.58 -2.27 22.82
CA TRP A 64 -15.16 -1.74 21.58
C TRP A 64 -16.17 -0.59 21.78
N PHE A 65 -16.78 -0.49 22.96
CA PHE A 65 -17.75 0.57 23.26
C PHE A 65 -17.15 1.75 24.06
N ASP A 66 -15.86 1.72 24.42
CA ASP A 66 -15.21 2.80 25.20
C ASP A 66 -14.98 4.08 24.39
N PHE A 67 -15.24 4.07 23.08
CA PHE A 67 -15.20 5.26 22.22
C PHE A 67 -16.29 6.30 22.53
N ALA A 68 -17.29 5.96 23.34
CA ALA A 68 -18.41 6.85 23.66
C ALA A 68 -18.20 7.69 24.94
N ALA A 69 -17.02 7.62 25.56
CA ALA A 69 -16.74 8.23 26.87
C ALA A 69 -15.98 9.58 26.85
N ASP A 70 -15.74 10.20 25.69
CA ASP A 70 -15.15 11.55 25.56
C ASP A 70 -16.11 12.55 24.86
#